data_AF-A4YIT8-F1
#
_entry.id   AF-A4YIT8-F1
#
_cell.length_a   1.000
_cell.length_b   1.000
_cell.length_c   1.000
_cell.angle_alpha   90.00
_cell.angle_beta   90.00
_cell.angle_gamma   90.00
#
_symmetry.space_group_name_H-M   'P 1'
#
loop_
_entity.id
_entity.type
_entity.pdbx_description
1 polymer ?
#
loop_
_entity_poly.entity_id
_entity_poly.type
_entity_poly.pdbx_seq_one_letter_code
_entity_poly.pdbx_strand_id
1 'polypeptide(L)'
;MSAYKNPLQIDIMRVSSGARGFLISLAFKNTDRRNSIEIWFPIDGYLDLQRNEKNGYIRNEYVCRILETNSNIKKIELDDYLLAPNQIKYSTFLCNVEPHIVHRLYNYTNNINMNNITFNLRLLFSALINAGTPYQKTKKVMSSIPFSFKKNALRGFINQWYTSYMEAENLPGNIPSDIADNYFEAVRSFNANAYRASVVMARRTLELALLRKGLIKEKEAIASFIQGEKEKKKSSEQRVLSDKVFDLLNAIRVFGNYGAHVSDDMLNDITEEDAILTIVISKKALSELFSK
;
A
#
# COMPACT_ATOMS: atom_id res chain seq x y z
N MET A 1 37.10 -25.09 -20.71
CA MET A 1 35.68 -24.80 -20.42
C MET A 1 35.52 -23.31 -20.22
N SER A 2 35.02 -22.59 -21.23
CA SER A 2 34.71 -21.15 -21.11
C SER A 2 33.51 -20.99 -20.19
N ALA A 3 33.65 -20.20 -19.12
CA ALA A 3 32.51 -19.81 -18.30
C ALA A 3 31.47 -19.14 -19.21
N TYR A 4 30.30 -19.76 -19.36
CA TYR A 4 29.21 -19.19 -20.13
C TYR A 4 28.74 -17.92 -19.43
N LYS A 5 29.19 -16.76 -19.93
CA LYS A 5 28.72 -15.45 -19.47
C LYS A 5 27.24 -15.33 -19.80
N ASN A 6 26.39 -15.02 -18.81
CA ASN A 6 24.97 -14.80 -19.05
C ASN A 6 24.82 -13.60 -20.00
N PRO A 7 24.20 -13.75 -21.19
CA PRO A 7 24.15 -12.67 -22.16
C PRO A 7 23.19 -11.55 -21.76
N LEU A 8 22.26 -11.81 -20.84
CA LEU A 8 21.40 -10.79 -20.25
C LEU A 8 22.10 -10.15 -19.03
N GLN A 9 22.37 -8.84 -19.12
CA GLN A 9 22.81 -8.00 -18.02
C GLN A 9 21.64 -7.16 -17.50
N ILE A 10 21.55 -7.00 -16.18
CA ILE A 10 20.51 -6.20 -15.52
C ILE A 10 21.19 -5.21 -14.58
N ASP A 11 20.94 -3.92 -14.80
CA ASP A 11 21.54 -2.85 -14.00
C ASP A 11 20.45 -1.98 -13.36
N ILE A 12 20.68 -1.56 -12.10
CA ILE A 12 19.85 -0.54 -11.46
C ILE A 12 20.28 0.82 -11.98
N MET A 13 19.37 1.49 -12.69
CA MET A 13 19.61 2.83 -13.24
C MET A 13 19.35 3.90 -12.20
N ARG A 14 18.26 3.75 -11.45
CA ARG A 14 17.82 4.71 -10.45
C ARG A 14 16.96 4.03 -9.40
N VAL A 15 17.13 4.44 -8.15
CA VAL A 15 16.14 4.20 -7.10
C VAL A 15 15.74 5.52 -6.48
N SER A 16 14.44 5.79 -6.41
CA SER A 16 13.88 7.02 -5.82
C SER A 16 12.71 6.70 -4.89
N SER A 17 12.31 7.70 -4.10
CA SER A 17 11.07 7.63 -3.32
C SER A 17 9.85 7.71 -4.24
N GLY A 18 8.94 6.75 -4.11
CA GLY A 18 7.53 6.89 -4.51
C GLY A 18 6.69 7.42 -3.35
N ALA A 19 5.36 7.43 -3.50
CA ALA A 19 4.46 7.91 -2.44
C ALA A 19 4.54 7.06 -1.16
N ARG A 20 4.57 5.73 -1.32
CA ARG A 20 4.48 4.74 -0.22
C ARG A 20 5.56 3.65 -0.33
N GLY A 21 6.74 3.98 -0.86
CA GLY A 21 7.81 3.02 -1.04
C GLY A 21 8.84 3.42 -2.10
N PHE A 22 9.50 2.43 -2.72
CA PHE A 22 10.57 2.67 -3.69
C PHE A 22 10.04 2.64 -5.13
N LEU A 23 10.57 3.51 -5.98
CA LEU A 23 10.53 3.39 -7.43
C LEU A 23 11.91 2.95 -7.92
N ILE A 24 11.98 1.81 -8.59
CA ILE A 24 13.21 1.16 -9.04
C ILE A 24 13.19 1.08 -10.56
N SER A 25 14.09 1.83 -11.21
CA SER A 25 14.27 1.77 -12.67
C SER A 25 15.42 0.84 -13.01
N LEU A 26 15.16 -0.14 -13.87
CA LEU A 26 16.11 -1.14 -14.33
C LEU A 26 16.40 -0.98 -15.82
N ALA A 27 17.64 -1.30 -16.20
CA ALA A 27 18.03 -1.52 -17.59
C ALA A 27 18.29 -3.00 -17.82
N PHE A 28 17.64 -3.56 -18.84
CA PHE A 28 17.87 -4.91 -19.35
C PHE A 28 18.67 -4.81 -20.64
N LYS A 29 19.90 -5.32 -20.62
CA LYS A 29 20.85 -5.23 -21.73
C LYS A 29 21.17 -6.62 -22.28
N ASN A 30 20.96 -6.78 -23.57
CA ASN A 30 21.47 -7.93 -24.31
C ASN A 30 22.94 -7.68 -24.68
N THR A 31 23.86 -8.45 -24.10
CA THR A 31 25.30 -8.38 -24.40
C THR A 31 25.74 -9.40 -25.45
N ASP A 32 24.83 -10.25 -25.93
CA ASP A 32 25.05 -11.10 -27.09
C ASP A 32 25.08 -10.22 -28.36
N ARG A 33 26.05 -10.50 -29.23
CA ARG A 33 26.26 -9.75 -30.49
C ARG A 33 25.51 -10.34 -31.67
N ARG A 34 24.93 -11.54 -31.52
CA ARG A 34 24.35 -12.33 -32.61
C ARG A 34 22.89 -12.66 -32.36
N ASN A 35 22.54 -12.96 -31.11
CA ASN A 35 21.25 -13.53 -30.79
C ASN A 35 20.36 -12.56 -30.02
N SER A 36 19.07 -12.59 -30.31
CA SER A 36 18.06 -11.87 -29.54
C SER A 36 17.71 -12.62 -28.25
N ILE A 37 17.29 -11.86 -27.24
CA ILE A 37 16.76 -12.38 -25.97
C ILE A 37 15.36 -11.84 -25.79
N GLU A 38 14.41 -12.71 -25.51
CA GLU A 38 13.06 -12.30 -25.10
C GLU A 38 12.94 -12.42 -23.58
N ILE A 39 12.46 -11.38 -22.90
CA ILE A 39 12.17 -11.42 -21.46
C ILE A 39 10.67 -11.46 -21.30
N TRP A 40 10.19 -12.47 -20.58
CA TRP A 40 8.77 -12.68 -20.37
C TRP A 40 8.28 -12.00 -19.10
N PHE A 41 7.16 -11.31 -19.21
CA PHE A 41 6.45 -10.70 -18.09
C PHE A 41 5.32 -11.62 -17.59
N PRO A 42 4.94 -11.53 -16.30
CA PRO A 42 5.47 -10.63 -15.29
C PRO A 42 6.83 -11.07 -14.71
N ILE A 43 7.64 -10.10 -14.32
CA ILE A 43 8.87 -10.28 -13.55
C ILE A 43 8.51 -10.27 -12.06
N ASP A 44 8.69 -11.42 -11.41
CA ASP A 44 8.51 -11.52 -9.97
C ASP A 44 9.79 -11.08 -9.24
N GLY A 45 9.63 -10.63 -7.99
CA GLY A 45 10.76 -10.18 -7.21
C GLY A 45 10.40 -9.47 -5.92
N TYR A 46 11.43 -9.18 -5.14
CA TYR A 46 11.30 -8.50 -3.86
C TYR A 46 12.59 -7.76 -3.51
N LEU A 47 12.47 -6.87 -2.53
CA LEU A 47 13.56 -6.11 -1.97
C LEU A 47 13.87 -6.62 -0.56
N ASP A 48 15.13 -6.94 -0.30
CA ASP A 48 15.64 -7.23 1.03
C ASP A 48 16.50 -6.08 1.56
N LEU A 49 16.43 -5.81 2.86
CA LEU A 49 17.40 -5.02 3.60
C LEU A 49 18.54 -5.94 4.07
N GLN A 50 19.78 -5.56 3.80
CA GLN A 50 20.95 -6.24 4.32
C GLN A 50 21.33 -5.69 5.69
N ARG A 51 21.24 -6.54 6.73
CA ARG A 51 21.57 -6.20 8.13
C ARG A 51 22.85 -6.91 8.54
N ASN A 52 23.79 -6.15 9.08
CA ASN A 52 24.98 -6.68 9.72
C ASN A 52 24.67 -6.98 11.18
N GLU A 53 24.77 -8.24 11.58
CA GLU A 53 24.64 -8.67 12.96
C GLU A 53 25.96 -8.50 13.73
N LYS A 54 25.88 -8.47 15.06
CA LYS A 54 27.03 -8.19 15.95
C LYS A 54 28.18 -9.22 15.82
N ASN A 55 27.87 -10.42 15.33
CA ASN A 55 28.79 -11.51 15.08
C ASN A 55 29.39 -11.49 13.65
N GLY A 56 29.14 -10.44 12.87
CA GLY A 56 29.61 -10.31 11.48
C GLY A 56 28.75 -11.04 10.44
N TYR A 57 27.67 -11.72 10.86
CA TYR A 57 26.75 -12.37 9.92
C TYR A 57 25.87 -11.35 9.22
N ILE A 58 25.67 -11.56 7.92
CA ILE A 58 24.75 -10.77 7.11
C ILE A 58 23.40 -11.48 7.09
N ARG A 59 22.37 -10.79 7.58
CA ARG A 59 20.98 -11.22 7.47
C ARG A 59 20.24 -10.37 6.46
N ASN A 60 19.50 -11.01 5.56
CA ASN A 60 18.57 -10.32 4.67
C ASN A 60 17.18 -10.32 5.31
N GLU A 61 16.55 -9.16 5.36
CA GLU A 61 15.20 -8.98 5.87
C GLU A 61 14.30 -8.46 4.74
N TYR A 62 13.21 -9.16 4.46
CA TYR A 62 12.24 -8.76 3.44
C TYR A 62 11.66 -7.37 3.74
N VAL A 63 11.57 -6.54 2.70
CA VAL A 63 11.04 -5.17 2.77
C VAL A 63 9.75 -5.02 1.97
N CYS A 64 9.74 -5.43 0.71
CA CYS A 64 8.55 -5.33 -0.14
C CYS A 64 8.69 -6.18 -1.38
N ARG A 65 7.55 -6.56 -1.97
CA ARG A 65 7.48 -7.18 -3.29
C ARG A 65 7.58 -6.08 -4.34
N ILE A 66 8.24 -6.37 -5.46
CA ILE A 66 8.18 -5.48 -6.61
C ILE A 66 6.87 -5.69 -7.36
N LEU A 67 6.30 -4.59 -7.82
CA LEU A 67 5.12 -4.51 -8.64
C LEU A 67 5.52 -3.76 -9.91
N GLU A 68 5.11 -4.26 -11.05
CA GLU A 68 5.33 -3.58 -12.32
C GLU A 68 4.53 -2.28 -12.37
N THR A 69 5.17 -1.18 -12.75
CA THR A 69 4.45 0.05 -13.05
C THR A 69 4.33 0.20 -14.56
N ASN A 70 3.12 0.01 -15.07
CA ASN A 70 2.81 0.46 -16.43
C ASN A 70 2.63 1.97 -16.39
N SER A 71 3.62 2.71 -16.89
CA SER A 71 3.60 4.17 -16.96
C SER A 71 2.53 4.75 -17.91
N ASN A 72 1.70 3.91 -18.55
CA ASN A 72 0.59 4.31 -19.41
C ASN A 72 -0.66 3.44 -19.20
N ILE A 73 -1.64 3.94 -18.45
CA ILE A 73 -2.91 3.27 -18.09
C ILE A 73 -3.92 3.27 -19.28
N LYS A 74 -3.48 3.21 -20.54
CA LYS A 74 -4.41 3.24 -21.70
C LYS A 74 -4.45 2.01 -22.60
N LYS A 75 -3.61 0.99 -22.38
CA LYS A 75 -3.77 -0.36 -22.95
C LYS A 75 -2.78 -1.29 -22.27
N ILE A 76 -3.27 -2.34 -21.62
CA ILE A 76 -2.41 -3.37 -21.02
C ILE A 76 -2.08 -4.37 -22.13
N GLU A 77 -1.05 -4.07 -22.90
CA GLU A 77 -0.25 -5.10 -23.55
C GLU A 77 1.09 -5.07 -22.81
N LEU A 78 1.24 -5.96 -21.82
CA LEU A 78 2.55 -6.25 -21.23
C LEU A 78 3.34 -6.98 -22.31
N ASP A 79 3.91 -6.22 -23.24
CA ASP A 79 4.69 -6.82 -24.31
C ASP A 79 6.00 -7.34 -23.73
N ASP A 80 6.23 -8.63 -23.91
CA ASP A 80 7.49 -9.28 -23.65
C ASP A 80 8.63 -8.49 -24.32
N TYR A 81 9.74 -8.36 -23.61
CA TYR A 81 10.87 -7.59 -24.11
C TYR A 81 11.69 -8.43 -25.06
N LEU A 82 11.44 -8.30 -26.36
CA LEU A 82 12.41 -8.72 -27.37
C LEU A 82 13.57 -7.72 -27.44
N LEU A 83 14.75 -8.16 -27.00
CA LEU A 83 16.02 -7.45 -27.04
C LEU A 83 16.87 -8.00 -28.18
N ALA A 84 16.97 -7.23 -29.27
CA ALA A 84 17.93 -7.50 -30.34
C ALA A 84 19.38 -7.47 -29.81
N PRO A 85 20.36 -7.97 -30.58
CA PRO A 85 21.77 -7.92 -30.19
C PRO A 85 22.22 -6.51 -29.78
N ASN A 86 22.93 -6.40 -28.65
CA ASN A 86 23.37 -5.12 -28.06
C ASN A 86 22.27 -4.13 -27.66
N GLN A 87 20.99 -4.52 -27.71
CA GLN A 87 19.87 -3.64 -27.34
C GLN A 87 19.73 -3.52 -25.81
N ILE A 88 19.19 -2.37 -25.39
CA ILE A 88 18.80 -2.07 -24.02
C ILE A 88 17.31 -1.71 -23.99
N LYS A 89 16.56 -2.25 -23.04
CA LYS A 89 15.22 -1.77 -22.66
C LYS A 89 15.18 -1.38 -21.19
N TYR A 90 14.24 -0.52 -20.84
CA TYR A 90 14.09 0.02 -19.49
C TYR A 90 12.71 -0.29 -18.95
N SER A 91 12.64 -0.63 -17.67
CA SER A 91 11.37 -0.75 -16.95
C SER A 91 11.47 -0.12 -15.57
N THR A 92 10.35 0.35 -15.05
CA THR A 92 10.25 0.86 -13.68
C THR A 92 9.29 -0.02 -12.89
N PHE A 93 9.69 -0.31 -11.66
CA PHE A 93 8.95 -1.12 -10.72
C PHE A 93 8.68 -0.31 -9.45
N LEU A 94 7.50 -0.51 -8.88
CA LEU A 94 7.09 0.03 -7.59
C LEU A 94 7.27 -1.05 -6.53
N CYS A 95 7.87 -0.67 -5.40
CA CYS A 95 7.98 -1.53 -4.23
C CYS A 95 7.27 -0.82 -3.08
N ASN A 96 5.99 -1.14 -2.88
CA ASN A 96 5.20 -0.56 -1.79
C ASN A 96 5.67 -1.13 -0.46
N VAL A 97 6.11 -0.26 0.44
CA VAL A 97 6.65 -0.67 1.74
C VAL A 97 5.54 -0.56 2.76
N GLU A 98 5.11 -1.66 3.37
CA GLU A 98 4.00 -1.59 4.34
C GLU A 98 4.34 -0.71 5.57
N PRO A 99 3.36 -0.07 6.21
CA PRO A 99 3.61 0.87 7.31
C PRO A 99 4.42 0.27 8.45
N HIS A 100 4.11 -0.98 8.79
CA HIS A 100 4.81 -1.69 9.85
C HIS A 100 6.29 -1.93 9.49
N ILE A 101 6.62 -2.07 8.20
CA ILE A 101 7.98 -2.16 7.67
C ILE A 101 8.64 -0.77 7.65
N VAL A 102 7.92 0.28 7.26
CA VAL A 102 8.41 1.67 7.33
C VAL A 102 8.80 2.01 8.77
N HIS A 103 7.99 1.64 9.76
CA HIS A 103 8.34 1.85 11.16
C HIS A 103 9.59 1.04 11.58
N ARG A 104 9.72 -0.23 11.16
CA ARG A 104 10.96 -1.01 11.38
C ARG A 104 12.17 -0.34 10.76
N LEU A 105 12.06 0.13 9.51
CA LEU A 105 13.12 0.86 8.81
C LEU A 105 13.48 2.16 9.55
N TYR A 106 12.49 2.93 10.01
CA TYR A 106 12.72 4.13 10.81
C TYR A 106 13.55 3.83 12.05
N ASN A 107 13.12 2.85 12.86
CA ASN A 107 13.84 2.44 14.05
C ASN A 107 15.26 1.93 13.72
N TYR A 108 15.40 1.14 12.66
CA TYR A 108 16.70 0.64 12.23
C TYR A 108 17.64 1.77 11.80
N THR A 109 17.16 2.69 10.95
CA THR A 109 17.96 3.84 10.48
C THR A 109 18.41 4.73 11.63
N ASN A 110 17.58 4.95 12.65
CA ASN A 110 17.96 5.76 13.81
C ASN A 110 19.01 5.09 14.70
N ASN A 111 18.94 3.77 14.86
CA ASN A 111 19.78 3.03 15.80
C ASN A 111 21.10 2.50 15.20
N ILE A 112 21.28 2.54 13.89
CA ILE A 112 22.51 2.06 13.25
C ILE A 112 23.59 3.15 13.11
N ASN A 113 24.84 2.78 13.38
CA ASN A 113 26.03 3.63 13.22
C ASN A 113 26.60 3.63 11.79
N MET A 114 25.96 2.95 10.85
CA MET A 114 26.42 2.85 9.45
C MET A 114 25.87 4.00 8.62
N ASN A 115 26.74 4.59 7.81
CA ASN A 115 26.37 5.70 6.92
C ASN A 115 25.66 5.24 5.66
N ASN A 116 25.89 4.00 5.23
CA ASN A 116 25.26 3.40 4.06
C ASN A 116 24.42 2.20 4.48
N ILE A 117 23.22 2.12 3.93
CA ILE A 117 22.26 1.05 4.17
C ILE A 117 22.06 0.33 2.84
N THR A 118 22.37 -0.97 2.82
CA THR A 118 22.36 -1.79 1.61
C THR A 118 21.07 -2.57 1.52
N PHE A 119 20.51 -2.60 0.32
CA PHE A 119 19.40 -3.43 -0.06
C PHE A 119 19.82 -4.38 -1.19
N ASN A 120 19.10 -5.49 -1.31
CA ASN A 120 19.26 -6.46 -2.40
C ASN A 120 17.95 -6.56 -3.16
N LEU A 121 17.96 -6.16 -4.43
CA LEU A 121 16.86 -6.42 -5.34
C LEU A 121 16.96 -7.85 -5.86
N ARG A 122 15.96 -8.66 -5.56
CA ARG A 122 15.83 -10.05 -6.01
C ARG A 122 14.83 -10.10 -7.15
N LEU A 123 15.27 -10.59 -8.31
CA LEU A 123 14.42 -10.77 -9.50
C LEU A 123 14.35 -12.25 -9.89
N LEU A 124 13.15 -12.70 -10.25
CA LEU A 124 12.84 -14.05 -10.67
C LEU A 124 11.92 -14.02 -11.88
N PHE A 125 12.43 -14.44 -13.04
CA PHE A 125 11.65 -14.45 -14.27
C PHE A 125 12.22 -15.45 -15.29
N SER A 126 11.53 -15.59 -16.42
CA SER A 126 11.96 -16.43 -17.54
C SER A 126 12.39 -15.58 -18.72
N ALA A 127 13.43 -16.02 -19.43
CA ALA A 127 13.87 -15.41 -20.68
C ALA A 127 14.11 -16.47 -21.75
N LEU A 128 13.73 -16.20 -22.99
CA LEU A 128 14.03 -17.01 -24.15
C LEU A 128 15.35 -16.53 -24.77
N ILE A 129 16.39 -17.37 -24.71
CA ILE A 129 17.69 -17.11 -25.31
C ILE A 129 17.69 -17.60 -26.76
N ASN A 130 18.34 -16.88 -27.67
CA ASN A 130 18.31 -17.12 -29.11
C ASN A 130 16.89 -17.09 -29.68
N ALA A 131 16.09 -16.14 -29.19
CA ALA A 131 14.68 -15.98 -29.57
C ALA A 131 14.51 -15.88 -31.09
N GLY A 132 13.53 -16.60 -31.63
CA GLY A 132 13.25 -16.63 -33.08
C GLY A 132 14.19 -17.53 -33.91
N THR A 133 15.03 -18.34 -33.26
CA THR A 133 15.92 -19.29 -33.95
C THR A 133 15.55 -20.75 -33.63
N PRO A 134 15.96 -21.73 -34.46
CA PRO A 134 15.78 -23.16 -34.16
C PRO A 134 16.48 -23.62 -32.87
N TYR A 135 17.43 -22.84 -32.35
CA TYR A 135 18.21 -23.16 -31.14
C TYR A 135 17.74 -22.37 -29.90
N GLN A 136 16.52 -21.86 -29.93
CA GLN A 136 15.95 -21.09 -28.81
C GLN A 136 15.81 -21.95 -27.55
N LYS A 137 16.11 -21.35 -26.39
CA LYS A 137 16.03 -22.02 -25.09
C LYS A 137 15.52 -21.10 -24.00
N THR A 138 14.48 -21.52 -23.29
CA THR A 138 14.00 -20.82 -22.09
C THR A 138 14.97 -21.04 -20.94
N LYS A 139 15.32 -19.97 -20.25
CA LYS A 139 16.18 -19.97 -19.06
C LYS A 139 15.51 -19.21 -17.94
N LYS A 140 15.51 -19.81 -16.74
CA LYS A 140 15.13 -19.10 -15.51
C LYS A 140 16.25 -18.14 -15.13
N VAL A 141 15.90 -16.88 -14.95
CA VAL A 141 16.80 -15.81 -14.51
C VAL A 141 16.54 -15.55 -13.03
N MET A 142 17.61 -15.68 -12.23
CA MET A 142 17.63 -15.32 -10.81
C MET A 142 18.71 -14.27 -10.62
N SER A 143 18.33 -13.04 -10.28
CA SER A 143 19.28 -11.95 -10.09
C SER A 143 19.19 -11.39 -8.68
N SER A 144 20.35 -11.04 -8.12
CA SER A 144 20.48 -10.35 -6.84
C SER A 144 21.36 -9.13 -7.06
N ILE A 145 20.75 -7.95 -7.07
CA ILE A 145 21.43 -6.71 -7.43
C ILE A 145 21.51 -5.84 -6.17
N PRO A 146 22.70 -5.70 -5.54
CA PRO A 146 22.85 -4.86 -4.36
C PRO A 146 22.86 -3.39 -4.76
N PHE A 147 22.27 -2.55 -3.91
CA PHE A 147 22.41 -1.10 -3.99
C PHE A 147 22.34 -0.49 -2.59
N SER A 148 22.91 0.70 -2.41
CA SER A 148 22.98 1.32 -1.09
C SER A 148 22.50 2.76 -1.11
N PHE A 149 21.87 3.17 -0.01
CA PHE A 149 21.53 4.56 0.25
C PHE A 149 22.38 5.12 1.38
N LYS A 150 22.71 6.41 1.27
CA LYS A 150 23.10 7.17 2.45
C LYS A 150 21.94 7.17 3.45
N LYS A 151 22.25 6.94 4.74
CA LYS A 151 21.28 6.91 5.85
C LYS A 151 20.31 8.10 5.82
N ASN A 152 20.81 9.31 5.58
CA ASN A 152 19.98 10.53 5.53
C ASN A 152 19.02 10.56 4.34
N ALA A 153 19.43 10.05 3.18
CA ALA A 153 18.56 9.98 2.00
C ALA A 153 17.41 8.98 2.24
N LEU A 154 17.73 7.80 2.76
CA LEU A 154 16.71 6.81 3.12
C LEU A 154 15.78 7.34 4.21
N ARG A 155 16.30 8.04 5.23
CA ARG A 155 15.48 8.68 6.26
C ARG A 155 14.50 9.70 5.68
N GLY A 156 14.93 10.48 4.67
CA GLY A 156 14.05 11.38 3.94
C GLY A 156 12.88 10.63 3.28
N PHE A 157 13.16 9.49 2.66
CA PHE A 157 12.13 8.64 2.05
C PHE A 157 11.18 8.06 3.10
N ILE A 158 11.74 7.51 4.19
CA ILE A 158 10.95 6.95 5.30
C ILE A 158 10.02 8.01 5.90
N ASN A 159 10.51 9.22 6.15
CA ASN A 159 9.69 10.30 6.69
C ASN A 159 8.54 10.66 5.73
N GLN A 160 8.81 10.74 4.42
CA GLN A 160 7.78 10.97 3.41
C GLN A 160 6.72 9.86 3.45
N TRP A 161 7.12 8.59 3.47
CA TRP A 161 6.16 7.49 3.52
C TRP A 161 5.37 7.49 4.83
N TYR A 162 6.02 7.83 5.95
CA TYR A 162 5.37 7.96 7.25
C TYR A 162 4.25 8.98 7.21
N THR A 163 4.47 10.14 6.56
CA THR A 163 3.41 11.16 6.38
C THR A 163 2.27 10.70 5.48
N SER A 164 2.49 9.70 4.63
CA SER A 164 1.45 9.11 3.77
C SER A 164 0.64 8.01 4.44
N TYR A 165 1.10 7.49 5.59
CA TYR A 165 0.31 6.55 6.39
C TYR A 165 -0.53 7.28 7.41
N MET A 166 -1.75 6.78 7.62
CA MET A 166 -2.52 7.20 8.76
C MET A 166 -2.03 6.47 10.01
N GLU A 167 -1.61 7.23 11.01
CA GLU A 167 -1.42 6.70 12.34
C GLU A 167 -2.78 6.38 12.96
N ALA A 168 -2.88 5.20 13.58
CA ALA A 168 -3.99 4.89 14.46
C ALA A 168 -3.78 5.70 15.75
N GLU A 169 -4.22 6.95 15.75
CA GLU A 169 -4.18 7.78 16.96
C GLU A 169 -4.91 7.08 18.11
N ASN A 170 -4.35 7.20 19.32
CA ASN A 170 -4.94 6.60 20.51
C ASN A 170 -6.36 7.12 20.73
N LEU A 171 -7.31 6.19 20.73
CA LEU A 171 -8.68 6.46 21.14
C LEU A 171 -8.75 6.64 22.67
N PRO A 172 -9.66 7.49 23.19
CA PRO A 172 -9.95 7.57 24.61
C PRO A 172 -10.15 6.19 25.26
N GLY A 173 -9.55 5.96 26.43
CA GLY A 173 -9.56 4.64 27.10
C GLY A 173 -10.91 4.15 27.60
N ASN A 174 -11.97 4.94 27.48
CA ASN A 174 -13.35 4.57 27.81
C ASN A 174 -14.14 4.06 26.59
N ILE A 175 -13.51 3.99 25.41
CA ILE A 175 -14.09 3.34 24.24
C ILE A 175 -13.91 1.81 24.37
N PRO A 176 -14.98 1.02 24.24
CA PRO A 176 -14.92 -0.44 24.23
C PRO A 176 -13.92 -1.00 23.21
N SER A 177 -13.22 -2.08 23.57
CA SER A 177 -12.14 -2.66 22.76
C SER A 177 -12.62 -3.14 21.38
N ASP A 178 -13.82 -3.70 21.27
CA ASP A 178 -14.41 -4.14 20.00
C ASP A 178 -14.66 -2.99 19.02
N ILE A 179 -15.00 -1.80 19.53
CA ILE A 179 -15.11 -0.58 18.73
C ILE A 179 -13.72 -0.08 18.34
N ALA A 180 -12.77 -0.07 19.28
CA ALA A 180 -11.40 0.34 19.01
C ALA A 180 -10.74 -0.55 17.94
N ASP A 181 -10.94 -1.86 18.02
CA ASP A 181 -10.41 -2.83 17.06
C ASP A 181 -10.94 -2.59 15.64
N ASN A 182 -12.23 -2.30 15.49
CA ASN A 182 -12.81 -1.95 14.18
C ASN A 182 -12.27 -0.62 13.64
N TYR A 183 -12.06 0.39 14.51
CA TYR A 183 -11.41 1.64 14.11
C TYR A 183 -9.98 1.39 13.61
N PHE A 184 -9.22 0.58 14.34
CA PHE A 184 -7.86 0.23 13.93
C PHE A 184 -7.84 -0.58 12.63
N GLU A 185 -8.85 -1.42 12.38
CA GLU A 185 -8.98 -2.11 11.10
C GLU A 185 -9.28 -1.15 9.95
N ALA A 186 -10.06 -0.09 10.17
CA ALA A 186 -10.27 0.96 9.17
C ALA A 186 -8.96 1.64 8.78
N VAL A 187 -8.12 1.98 9.77
CA VAL A 187 -6.79 2.55 9.55
C VAL A 187 -5.86 1.57 8.85
N ARG A 188 -5.85 0.29 9.25
CA ARG A 188 -5.07 -0.77 8.58
C ARG A 188 -5.48 -0.92 7.11
N SER A 189 -6.78 -0.93 6.83
CA SER A 189 -7.31 -1.01 5.48
C SER A 189 -6.90 0.20 4.62
N PHE A 190 -6.93 1.42 5.18
CA PHE A 190 -6.44 2.62 4.48
C PHE A 190 -4.96 2.50 4.12
N ASN A 191 -4.16 2.05 5.10
CA ASN A 191 -2.73 1.88 4.97
C ASN A 191 -2.35 0.75 3.97
N ALA A 192 -3.28 -0.18 3.70
CA ALA A 192 -3.15 -1.21 2.66
C ALA A 192 -3.66 -0.75 1.27
N ASN A 193 -4.01 0.54 1.09
CA ASN A 193 -4.68 1.10 -0.09
C ASN A 193 -6.07 0.49 -0.39
N ALA A 194 -6.69 -0.16 0.60
CA ALA A 194 -8.04 -0.69 0.48
C ALA A 194 -9.06 0.36 0.95
N TYR A 195 -9.13 1.49 0.23
CA TYR A 195 -9.92 2.67 0.65
C TYR A 195 -11.41 2.35 0.86
N ARG A 196 -12.01 1.54 -0.03
CA ARG A 196 -13.37 1.03 0.14
C ARG A 196 -13.55 0.26 1.45
N ALA A 197 -12.63 -0.67 1.74
CA ALA A 197 -12.67 -1.45 2.98
C ALA A 197 -12.48 -0.55 4.21
N SER A 198 -11.60 0.45 4.12
CA SER A 198 -11.39 1.44 5.17
C SER A 198 -12.67 2.20 5.53
N VAL A 199 -13.37 2.74 4.53
CA VAL A 199 -14.65 3.45 4.72
C VAL A 199 -15.72 2.52 5.32
N VAL A 200 -15.84 1.30 4.81
CA VAL A 200 -16.80 0.31 5.34
C VAL A 200 -16.50 -0.02 6.80
N MET A 201 -15.24 -0.25 7.16
CA MET A 201 -14.85 -0.53 8.54
C MET A 201 -15.10 0.68 9.45
N ALA A 202 -14.75 1.89 9.00
CA ALA A 202 -14.98 3.12 9.76
C ALA A 202 -16.47 3.36 10.05
N ARG A 203 -17.37 2.98 9.13
CA ARG A 203 -18.83 3.01 9.32
C ARG A 203 -19.33 1.95 10.27
N ARG A 204 -18.89 0.70 10.10
CA ARG A 204 -19.22 -0.41 10.98
C ARG A 204 -18.82 -0.12 12.43
N THR A 205 -17.70 0.56 12.62
CA THR A 205 -17.26 1.07 13.93
C THR A 205 -18.28 2.01 14.56
N LEU A 206 -18.84 2.95 13.79
CA LEU A 206 -19.83 3.90 14.29
C LEU A 206 -21.20 3.27 14.53
N GLU A 207 -21.62 2.33 13.68
CA GLU A 207 -22.83 1.53 13.90
C GLU A 207 -22.73 0.76 15.22
N LEU A 208 -21.60 0.09 15.45
CA LEU A 208 -21.34 -0.62 16.69
C LEU A 208 -21.32 0.34 17.89
N ALA A 209 -20.72 1.53 17.74
CA ALA A 209 -20.71 2.54 18.79
C ALA A 209 -22.11 3.03 19.19
N LEU A 210 -22.95 3.35 18.20
CA LEU A 210 -24.34 3.75 18.44
C LEU A 210 -25.15 2.62 19.08
N LEU A 211 -24.95 1.38 18.63
CA LEU A 211 -25.59 0.20 19.19
C LEU A 211 -25.20 0.01 20.68
N ARG A 212 -23.91 0.12 20.99
CA ARG A 212 -23.40 0.03 22.38
C ARG A 212 -23.93 1.14 23.29
N LYS A 213 -24.25 2.30 22.72
CA LYS A 213 -24.90 3.42 23.42
C LYS A 213 -26.42 3.27 23.53
N GLY A 214 -27.00 2.20 22.97
CA GLY A 214 -28.45 1.97 22.95
C GLY A 214 -29.22 2.94 22.07
N LEU A 215 -28.54 3.62 21.14
CA LEU A 215 -29.12 4.66 20.29
C LEU A 215 -29.78 4.08 19.03
N ILE A 216 -29.30 2.93 18.57
CA ILE A 216 -29.86 2.19 17.44
C ILE A 216 -30.12 0.73 17.83
N LYS A 217 -31.01 0.07 17.08
CA LYS A 217 -31.29 -1.36 17.23
C LYS A 217 -30.31 -2.21 16.44
N GLU A 218 -30.24 -3.50 16.77
CA GLU A 218 -29.53 -4.47 15.93
C GLU A 218 -30.07 -4.42 14.48
N LYS A 219 -29.15 -4.39 13.50
CA LYS A 219 -29.41 -4.30 12.06
C LYS A 219 -29.96 -2.94 11.57
N GLU A 220 -30.05 -1.94 12.44
CA GLU A 220 -30.37 -0.58 12.01
C GLU A 220 -29.13 0.10 11.41
N ALA A 221 -29.28 0.68 10.22
CA ALA A 221 -28.20 1.43 9.57
C ALA A 221 -28.11 2.86 10.10
N ILE A 222 -26.91 3.45 10.11
CA ILE A 222 -26.69 4.86 10.49
C ILE A 222 -27.63 5.81 9.72
N ALA A 223 -27.91 5.53 8.44
CA ALA A 223 -28.76 6.38 7.62
C ALA A 223 -30.21 6.45 8.13
N SER A 224 -30.76 5.31 8.57
CA SER A 224 -32.11 5.24 9.14
C SER A 224 -32.19 6.00 10.46
N PHE A 225 -31.19 5.82 11.31
CA PHE A 225 -31.09 6.54 12.58
C PHE A 225 -30.99 8.07 12.40
N ILE A 226 -30.13 8.53 11.48
CA ILE A 226 -30.02 9.96 11.14
C ILE A 226 -31.35 10.52 10.66
N GLN A 227 -32.08 9.78 9.81
CA GLN A 227 -33.38 10.21 9.32
C GLN A 227 -34.39 10.36 10.47
N GLY A 228 -34.44 9.40 11.39
CA GLY A 228 -35.28 9.50 12.59
C GLY A 228 -34.93 10.70 13.47
N GLU A 229 -33.65 10.99 13.70
CA GLU A 229 -33.23 12.17 14.48
C GLU A 229 -33.58 13.50 13.75
N LYS A 230 -33.59 13.54 12.41
CA LYS A 230 -34.10 14.71 11.66
C LYS A 230 -35.59 14.93 11.88
N GLU A 231 -36.37 13.86 11.92
CA GLU A 231 -37.82 13.92 12.10
C GLU A 231 -38.17 14.39 13.51
N LYS A 232 -37.49 13.89 14.54
CA LYS A 232 -37.62 14.38 15.93
C LYS A 232 -37.31 15.88 16.04
N LYS A 233 -36.25 16.35 15.38
CA LYS A 233 -35.93 17.79 15.36
C LYS A 233 -37.05 18.62 14.75
N LYS A 234 -37.73 18.11 13.71
CA LYS A 234 -38.88 18.80 13.07
C LYS A 234 -40.12 18.80 13.96
N SER A 235 -40.34 17.75 14.77
CA SER A 235 -41.45 17.68 15.73
C SER A 235 -41.17 18.42 17.05
N SER A 236 -40.07 19.19 17.14
CA SER A 236 -39.61 19.86 18.37
C SER A 236 -39.27 18.89 19.52
N GLU A 237 -39.11 17.60 19.21
CA GLU A 237 -38.58 16.63 20.15
C GLU A 237 -37.07 16.80 20.30
N GLN A 238 -36.59 16.66 21.54
CA GLN A 238 -35.16 16.77 21.83
C GLN A 238 -34.42 15.60 21.17
N ARG A 239 -33.44 15.91 20.32
CA ARG A 239 -32.51 14.91 19.77
C ARG A 239 -31.73 14.23 20.90
N VAL A 240 -31.42 12.96 20.69
CA VAL A 240 -30.64 12.18 21.65
C VAL A 240 -29.15 12.46 21.48
N LEU A 241 -28.73 12.83 20.27
CA LEU A 241 -27.37 13.24 19.97
C LEU A 241 -27.16 14.75 20.06
N SER A 242 -25.94 15.14 20.43
CA SER A 242 -25.49 16.52 20.22
C SER A 242 -25.43 16.84 18.72
N ASP A 243 -25.67 18.11 18.37
CA ASP A 243 -25.61 18.61 16.99
C ASP A 243 -24.30 18.25 16.31
N LYS A 244 -23.20 18.30 17.07
CA LYS A 244 -21.85 17.93 16.61
C LYS A 244 -21.74 16.45 16.23
N VAL A 245 -22.23 15.51 17.04
CA VAL A 245 -22.21 14.08 16.67
C VAL A 245 -23.09 13.83 15.46
N PHE A 246 -24.26 14.45 15.44
CA PHE A 246 -25.21 14.31 14.33
C PHE A 246 -24.62 14.76 13.00
N ASP A 247 -23.94 15.91 12.96
CA ASP A 247 -23.30 16.43 11.75
C ASP A 247 -22.14 15.53 11.28
N LEU A 248 -21.33 15.01 12.21
CA LEU A 248 -20.25 14.06 11.92
C LEU A 248 -20.80 12.76 11.31
N LEU A 249 -21.88 12.19 11.87
CA LEU A 249 -22.51 10.99 11.33
C LEU A 249 -23.14 11.24 9.95
N ASN A 250 -23.75 12.41 9.74
CA ASN A 250 -24.36 12.78 8.47
C ASN A 250 -23.31 13.01 7.36
N ALA A 251 -22.10 13.45 7.72
CA ALA A 251 -20.98 13.58 6.78
C ALA A 251 -20.47 12.21 6.30
N ILE A 252 -20.42 11.19 7.17
CA ILE A 252 -19.99 9.83 6.80
C ILE A 252 -21.04 9.08 5.98
N ARG A 253 -22.33 9.40 6.17
CA ARG A 253 -23.45 8.73 5.48
C ARG A 253 -23.34 8.76 3.96
N VAL A 254 -22.69 9.77 3.38
CA VAL A 254 -22.56 9.95 1.93
C VAL A 254 -21.78 8.79 1.29
N PHE A 255 -20.85 8.18 2.04
CA PHE A 255 -20.01 7.10 1.56
C PHE A 255 -20.65 5.73 1.83
N GLY A 256 -21.56 5.30 0.94
CA GLY A 256 -22.05 3.91 0.90
C GLY A 256 -23.47 3.65 1.39
N ASN A 257 -24.47 4.43 0.97
CA ASN A 257 -25.84 3.90 1.04
C ASN A 257 -26.70 4.38 -0.13
N TYR A 258 -27.07 3.45 -1.02
CA TYR A 258 -28.45 2.99 -1.17
C TYR A 258 -28.44 1.48 -1.48
N GLY A 259 -29.19 0.72 -0.67
CA GLY A 259 -29.24 -0.73 -0.74
C GLY A 259 -29.93 -1.27 -2.02
N ALA A 260 -29.56 -2.51 -2.35
CA ALA A 260 -30.08 -3.43 -3.36
C ALA A 260 -29.33 -3.55 -4.70
N HIS A 261 -28.53 -2.55 -5.12
CA HIS A 261 -27.72 -2.65 -6.35
C HIS A 261 -26.28 -2.18 -6.16
N VAL A 262 -25.31 -3.02 -6.56
CA VAL A 262 -23.84 -2.77 -6.48
C VAL A 262 -23.41 -1.51 -7.26
N SER A 263 -24.25 -1.01 -8.16
CA SER A 263 -24.02 0.19 -8.96
C SER A 263 -24.29 1.51 -8.21
N ASP A 264 -25.07 1.49 -7.13
CA ASP A 264 -25.66 2.71 -6.56
C ASP A 264 -25.06 3.08 -5.19
N ASP A 265 -24.09 2.30 -4.69
CA ASP A 265 -23.49 2.50 -3.38
C ASP A 265 -22.32 3.50 -3.37
N MET A 266 -21.90 4.03 -4.53
CA MET A 266 -20.74 4.93 -4.70
C MET A 266 -19.43 4.38 -4.09
N LEU A 267 -19.38 3.10 -3.71
CA LEU A 267 -18.19 2.50 -3.09
C LEU A 267 -17.08 2.26 -4.12
N ASN A 268 -17.42 2.22 -5.41
CA ASN A 268 -16.45 2.11 -6.51
C ASN A 268 -15.71 3.43 -6.78
N ASP A 269 -16.26 4.56 -6.33
CA ASP A 269 -15.71 5.91 -6.56
C ASP A 269 -14.95 6.47 -5.35
N ILE A 270 -14.75 5.66 -4.30
CA ILE A 270 -14.04 6.09 -3.08
C ILE A 270 -12.58 6.40 -3.41
N THR A 271 -12.20 7.64 -3.13
CA THR A 271 -10.82 8.13 -3.24
C THR A 271 -10.03 7.91 -1.94
N GLU A 272 -8.73 8.19 -1.98
CA GLU A 272 -7.89 8.22 -0.78
C GLU A 272 -8.39 9.30 0.20
N GLU A 273 -8.71 10.49 -0.32
CA GLU A 273 -9.21 11.62 0.45
C GLU A 273 -10.52 11.30 1.20
N ASP A 274 -11.43 10.57 0.55
CA ASP A 274 -12.69 10.14 1.16
C ASP A 274 -12.45 9.20 2.35
N ALA A 275 -11.49 8.27 2.21
CA ALA A 275 -11.13 7.36 3.29
C ALA A 275 -10.44 8.07 4.46
N ILE A 276 -9.54 9.03 4.18
CA ILE A 276 -8.94 9.89 5.22
C ILE A 276 -10.02 10.63 5.98
N LEU A 277 -10.91 11.32 5.26
CA LEU A 277 -11.98 12.10 5.86
C LEU A 277 -12.87 11.22 6.74
N THR A 278 -13.23 10.03 6.25
CA THR A 278 -14.07 9.09 6.97
C THR A 278 -13.42 8.63 8.27
N ILE A 279 -12.13 8.23 8.25
CA ILE A 279 -11.41 7.85 9.48
C ILE A 279 -11.36 9.01 10.49
N VAL A 280 -11.02 10.22 10.02
CA VAL A 280 -10.92 11.42 10.89
C VAL A 280 -12.25 11.75 11.54
N ILE A 281 -13.35 11.71 10.77
CA ILE A 281 -14.69 11.96 11.29
C ILE A 281 -15.11 10.84 12.25
N SER A 282 -14.83 9.57 11.93
CA SER A 282 -15.14 8.44 12.82
C SER A 282 -14.46 8.59 14.16
N LYS A 283 -13.17 8.95 14.20
CA LYS A 283 -12.46 9.21 15.46
C LYS A 283 -13.11 10.32 16.28
N LYS A 284 -13.46 11.44 15.64
CA LYS A 284 -14.13 12.58 16.30
C LYS A 284 -15.48 12.18 16.86
N ALA A 285 -16.28 11.45 16.09
CA ALA A 285 -17.60 10.98 16.51
C ALA A 285 -17.49 9.98 17.68
N LEU A 286 -16.53 9.05 17.65
CA LEU A 286 -16.25 8.15 18.76
C LEU A 286 -15.84 8.93 20.02
N SER A 287 -14.92 9.89 19.88
CA SER A 287 -14.44 10.68 21.02
C SER A 287 -15.56 11.48 21.68
N GLU A 288 -16.55 11.94 20.91
CA GLU A 288 -17.71 12.67 21.40
C GLU A 288 -18.81 11.75 21.94
N LEU A 289 -19.09 10.61 21.29
CA LEU A 289 -20.06 9.63 21.78
C LEU A 289 -19.63 9.05 23.14
N PHE A 290 -18.33 8.91 23.34
CA PHE A 290 -17.74 8.40 24.57
C PHE A 290 -17.10 9.49 25.42
N SER A 291 -17.23 10.79 25.11
CA SER A 291 -16.85 11.81 26.09
C SER A 291 -17.76 11.71 27.31
N LYS A 292 -17.19 11.91 28.50
CA LYS A 292 -17.91 11.81 29.78
C LYS A 292 -19.13 12.72 29.83
#